data_AF-A0AAU7W437-F1
#
_entry.id   AF-A0AAU7W437-F1
#
_cell.length_a   1.000
_cell.length_b   1.000
_cell.length_c   1.000
_cell.angle_alpha   90.00
_cell.angle_beta   90.00
_cell.angle_gamma   90.00
#
_symmetry.space_group_name_H-M   'P 1'
#
loop_
_entity.id
_entity.type
_entity.pdbx_description
1 polymer ?
#
loop_
_entity_poly.entity_id
_entity_poly.type
_entity_poly.pdbx_seq_one_letter_code
_entity_poly.pdbx_strand_id
1 'polypeptide(L)'
;MPLDVLKYYPPAKSVYHQVELEDVDTDTDDSKVAARKITIGAKLDPTGLIKAQVDFVFKNAKPVEGATSKRMNTAVKAEVANGAATASGYSGAATASGYSGAATASGDYGAATASGDKSVATATGYDGRARGIVGTALLLVERDAEWNIVGAAGVLVDGKKIKADTWYRLHGGKVVTA
;
A
#
# COMPACT_ATOMS: atom_id res chain seq x y z
N MET A 1 -16.77 15.95 -2.31
CA MET A 1 -16.91 14.69 -1.51
C MET A 1 -18.03 14.88 -0.49
N PRO A 2 -18.75 13.84 -0.03
CA PRO A 2 -19.90 14.02 0.88
C PRO A 2 -19.61 14.80 2.18
N LEU A 3 -18.47 14.61 2.84
CA LEU A 3 -18.09 15.36 4.06
C LEU A 3 -17.57 16.78 3.81
N ASP A 4 -17.29 17.14 2.55
CA ASP A 4 -16.72 18.45 2.21
C ASP A 4 -17.68 19.59 2.56
N VAL A 5 -18.99 19.30 2.59
CA VAL A 5 -20.05 20.23 3.00
C VAL A 5 -19.84 20.79 4.41
N LEU A 6 -19.15 20.05 5.30
CA LEU A 6 -18.90 20.48 6.68
C LEU A 6 -17.95 21.68 6.77
N LYS A 7 -17.12 21.92 5.74
CA LYS A 7 -16.24 23.09 5.67
C LYS A 7 -17.03 24.38 5.43
N TYR A 8 -18.20 24.28 4.79
CA TYR A 8 -19.04 25.41 4.42
C TYR A 8 -20.22 25.58 5.37
N TYR A 9 -20.74 24.47 5.90
CA TYR A 9 -21.98 24.42 6.67
C TYR A 9 -21.75 23.67 7.98
N PRO A 10 -21.73 24.37 9.14
CA PRO A 10 -21.46 23.76 10.43
C PRO A 10 -22.56 22.76 10.84
N PRO A 11 -22.21 21.54 11.30
CA PRO A 11 -23.19 20.49 11.59
C PRO A 11 -24.16 20.82 12.73
N ALA A 12 -23.79 21.73 13.64
CA ALA A 12 -24.66 22.18 14.72
C ALA A 12 -25.77 23.16 14.27
N LYS A 13 -25.63 23.76 13.08
CA LYS A 13 -26.55 24.81 12.57
C LYS A 13 -27.17 24.47 11.23
N SER A 14 -26.82 23.32 10.64
CA SER A 14 -27.16 22.99 9.26
C SER A 14 -27.88 21.64 9.17
N VAL A 15 -28.65 21.48 8.08
CA VAL A 15 -29.38 20.25 7.77
C VAL A 15 -28.88 19.72 6.44
N TYR A 16 -28.54 18.44 6.40
CA TYR A 16 -28.01 17.79 5.21
C TYR A 16 -29.09 16.96 4.54
N HIS A 17 -29.12 16.99 3.20
CA HIS A 17 -30.02 16.18 2.39
C HIS A 17 -29.22 15.55 1.26
N GLN A 18 -29.66 14.39 0.81
CA GLN A 18 -29.20 13.86 -0.48
C GLN A 18 -29.81 14.73 -1.58
N VAL A 19 -28.98 15.23 -2.48
CA VAL A 19 -29.42 16.10 -3.57
C VAL A 19 -28.99 15.52 -4.92
N GLU A 20 -29.89 15.60 -5.88
CA GLU A 20 -29.60 15.34 -7.29
C GLU A 20 -29.57 16.67 -8.04
N LEU A 21 -28.55 16.87 -8.86
CA LEU A 21 -28.29 18.12 -9.56
C LEU A 21 -28.34 17.89 -11.08
N GLU A 22 -29.00 18.78 -11.81
CA GLU A 22 -29.00 18.81 -13.28
C GLU A 22 -28.39 20.13 -13.80
N ASP A 23 -27.75 20.06 -14.97
CA ASP A 23 -27.01 21.17 -15.58
C ASP A 23 -26.00 21.79 -14.60
N VAL A 24 -25.03 20.97 -14.17
CA VAL A 24 -24.03 21.35 -13.16
C VAL A 24 -22.90 22.15 -13.80
N ASP A 25 -22.58 23.28 -13.19
CA ASP A 25 -21.40 24.10 -13.46
C ASP A 25 -20.44 24.02 -12.27
N THR A 26 -19.14 23.87 -12.57
CA THR A 26 -18.09 23.61 -11.58
C THR A 26 -16.94 24.57 -11.77
N ASP A 27 -16.48 25.16 -10.67
CA ASP A 27 -15.27 25.98 -10.63
C ASP A 27 -14.04 25.13 -10.28
N THR A 28 -12.84 25.63 -10.57
CA THR A 28 -11.57 25.06 -10.16
C THR A 28 -11.12 25.48 -8.76
N ASP A 29 -11.66 26.58 -8.23
CA ASP A 29 -11.19 27.18 -6.98
C ASP A 29 -11.66 26.43 -5.72
N ASP A 30 -12.90 25.93 -5.71
CA ASP A 30 -13.45 25.23 -4.55
C ASP A 30 -14.39 24.07 -4.92
N SER A 31 -14.92 23.38 -3.91
CA SER A 31 -15.75 22.18 -4.13
C SER A 31 -17.24 22.50 -4.31
N LYS A 32 -17.63 23.78 -4.40
CA LYS A 32 -19.03 24.15 -4.61
C LYS A 32 -19.38 23.96 -6.07
N VAL A 33 -20.63 23.61 -6.28
CA VAL A 33 -21.18 23.38 -7.60
C VAL A 33 -22.49 24.15 -7.72
N ALA A 34 -22.68 24.82 -8.85
CA ALA A 34 -23.94 25.46 -9.20
C ALA A 34 -24.71 24.53 -10.13
N ALA A 35 -26.04 24.52 -10.04
CA ALA A 35 -26.87 23.69 -10.90
C ALA A 35 -28.13 24.45 -11.29
N ARG A 36 -28.61 24.27 -12.52
CA ARG A 36 -29.85 24.92 -12.98
C ARG A 36 -31.09 24.36 -12.29
N LYS A 37 -31.06 23.07 -11.94
CA LYS A 37 -32.12 22.40 -11.18
C LYS A 37 -31.53 21.55 -10.09
N ILE A 38 -32.20 21.57 -8.94
CA ILE A 38 -31.82 20.83 -7.74
C ILE A 38 -33.05 20.08 -7.25
N THR A 39 -32.93 18.76 -7.15
CA THR A 39 -33.94 17.89 -6.53
C THR A 39 -33.46 17.54 -5.13
N ILE A 40 -34.20 18.00 -4.11
CA ILE A 40 -33.89 17.72 -2.71
C ILE A 40 -34.57 16.40 -2.32
N GLY A 41 -33.76 15.41 -1.99
CA GLY A 41 -34.19 14.10 -1.53
C GLY A 41 -34.29 13.98 -0.01
N ALA A 42 -34.04 12.78 0.51
CA ALA A 42 -34.15 12.48 1.93
C ALA A 42 -33.15 13.27 2.78
N LYS A 43 -33.59 13.65 3.99
CA LYS A 43 -32.73 14.22 5.02
C LYS A 43 -31.72 13.18 5.50
N LEU A 44 -30.46 13.55 5.58
CA LEU A 44 -29.37 12.72 6.09
C LEU A 44 -29.13 13.05 7.55
N ASP A 45 -29.06 12.00 8.38
CA ASP A 45 -28.52 12.06 9.72
C ASP A 45 -26.97 11.93 9.68
N PRO A 46 -26.26 12.13 10.80
CA PRO A 46 -24.81 11.96 10.84
C PRO A 46 -24.36 10.59 10.35
N THR A 47 -25.13 9.54 10.66
CA THR A 47 -24.86 8.16 10.21
C THR A 47 -24.95 8.05 8.68
N GLY A 48 -26.00 8.60 8.08
CA GLY A 48 -26.19 8.63 6.63
C GLY A 48 -25.11 9.43 5.91
N LEU A 49 -24.65 10.52 6.50
CA LEU A 49 -23.54 11.32 5.96
C LEU A 49 -22.20 10.54 5.97
N ILE A 50 -21.89 9.86 7.09
CA ILE A 50 -20.70 9.01 7.22
C ILE A 50 -20.77 7.85 6.23
N LYS A 51 -21.92 7.18 6.13
CA LYS A 51 -22.12 6.08 5.19
C LYS A 51 -21.95 6.54 3.74
N ALA A 52 -22.56 7.67 3.36
CA ALA A 52 -22.41 8.24 2.03
C ALA A 52 -20.95 8.57 1.69
N GLN A 53 -20.17 9.05 2.67
CA GLN A 53 -18.74 9.29 2.49
C GLN A 53 -17.96 7.99 2.28
N VAL A 54 -18.22 6.97 3.11
CA VAL A 54 -17.59 5.65 2.98
C VAL A 54 -17.91 5.06 1.61
N ASP A 55 -19.19 5.03 1.22
CA ASP A 55 -19.63 4.51 -0.07
C ASP A 55 -19.02 5.30 -1.24
N PHE A 56 -18.91 6.63 -1.13
CA PHE A 56 -18.24 7.46 -2.13
C PHE A 56 -16.75 7.12 -2.25
N VAL A 57 -16.04 6.92 -1.12
CA VAL A 57 -14.63 6.53 -1.13
C VAL A 57 -14.47 5.15 -1.77
N PHE A 58 -15.23 4.13 -1.34
CA PHE A 58 -15.12 2.78 -1.90
C PHE A 58 -15.54 2.71 -3.38
N LYS A 59 -16.52 3.50 -3.82
CA LYS A 59 -16.92 3.59 -5.23
C LYS A 59 -15.85 4.24 -6.11
N ASN A 60 -15.16 5.25 -5.60
CA ASN A 60 -14.15 6.01 -6.36
C ASN A 60 -12.72 5.51 -6.14
N ALA A 61 -12.48 4.67 -5.14
CA ALA A 61 -11.25 3.93 -4.94
C ALA A 61 -11.11 2.90 -6.06
N LYS A 62 -10.60 3.34 -7.19
CA LYS A 62 -10.23 2.46 -8.28
C LYS A 62 -8.85 1.89 -7.96
N PRO A 63 -8.66 0.55 -7.91
CA PRO A 63 -7.32 0.01 -7.98
C PRO A 63 -6.68 0.53 -9.27
N VAL A 64 -5.57 1.22 -9.14
CA VAL A 64 -4.82 1.74 -10.29
C VAL A 64 -4.31 0.54 -11.07
N GLU A 65 -4.47 0.52 -12.40
CA GLU A 65 -3.77 -0.46 -13.26
C GLU A 65 -2.26 -0.23 -13.13
N GLY A 66 -1.63 -0.92 -12.18
CA GLY A 66 -0.21 -1.19 -12.22
C GLY A 66 0.06 -2.33 -13.21
N ALA A 67 1.28 -2.40 -13.75
CA ALA A 67 1.71 -3.61 -14.42
C ALA A 67 1.48 -4.79 -13.46
N THR A 68 0.75 -5.81 -13.89
CA THR A 68 0.60 -7.07 -13.16
C THR A 68 0.77 -8.18 -14.17
N SER A 69 1.46 -9.25 -13.79
CA SER A 69 1.60 -10.43 -14.64
C SER A 69 1.42 -11.69 -13.80
N LYS A 70 0.65 -12.63 -14.33
CA LYS A 70 0.55 -14.00 -13.82
C LYS A 70 1.41 -14.98 -14.62
N ARG A 71 2.12 -14.48 -15.65
CA ARG A 71 2.98 -15.30 -16.51
C ARG A 71 4.34 -15.50 -15.83
N MET A 72 4.89 -16.70 -15.97
CA MET A 72 6.25 -17.00 -15.53
C MET A 72 7.25 -16.13 -16.30
N ASN A 73 8.36 -15.76 -15.65
CA ASN A 73 9.47 -15.01 -16.27
C ASN A 73 9.09 -13.64 -16.84
N THR A 74 8.12 -12.95 -16.24
CA THR A 74 7.77 -11.57 -16.62
C THR A 74 8.22 -10.59 -15.55
N ALA A 75 8.92 -9.53 -15.96
CA ALA A 75 9.22 -8.41 -15.07
C ALA A 75 8.01 -7.46 -15.02
N VAL A 76 7.65 -7.03 -13.82
CA VAL A 76 6.60 -6.06 -13.54
C VAL A 76 7.25 -4.84 -12.89
N LYS A 77 7.07 -3.65 -13.46
CA LYS A 77 7.70 -2.41 -13.01
C LYS A 77 6.63 -1.37 -12.66
N ALA A 78 6.79 -0.71 -11.51
CA ALA A 78 6.02 0.45 -11.13
C ALA A 78 6.96 1.66 -11.00
N GLU A 79 6.85 2.64 -11.91
CA GLU A 79 7.68 3.86 -11.96
C GLU A 79 6.86 5.10 -11.59
N VAL A 80 6.24 5.08 -10.42
CA VAL A 80 5.40 6.19 -9.93
C VAL A 80 5.80 6.60 -8.52
N ALA A 81 5.54 7.86 -8.16
CA ALA A 81 5.74 8.35 -6.80
C ALA A 81 4.86 7.55 -5.82
N ASN A 82 5.46 7.07 -4.72
CA ASN A 82 4.84 6.16 -3.73
C ASN A 82 4.46 4.77 -4.25
N GLY A 83 5.14 4.27 -5.29
CA GLY A 83 4.95 2.90 -5.78
C GLY A 83 5.44 1.84 -4.77
N ALA A 84 4.65 0.78 -4.60
CA ALA A 84 5.05 -0.42 -3.86
C ALA A 84 5.35 -1.56 -4.84
N ALA A 85 6.38 -2.36 -4.54
CA ALA A 85 6.73 -3.54 -5.32
C ALA A 85 6.45 -4.82 -4.52
N THR A 86 5.51 -5.62 -4.98
CA THR A 86 5.12 -6.88 -4.35
C THR A 86 5.28 -8.02 -5.34
N ALA A 87 5.95 -9.10 -4.93
CA ALA A 87 6.06 -10.33 -5.69
C ALA A 87 5.53 -11.50 -4.85
N SER A 88 4.58 -12.25 -5.43
CA SER A 88 4.00 -13.46 -4.84
C SER A 88 4.07 -14.61 -5.85
N GLY A 89 4.09 -15.85 -5.37
CA GLY A 89 4.32 -17.05 -6.20
C GLY A 89 5.77 -17.55 -6.19
N TYR A 90 6.02 -18.73 -6.75
CA TYR A 90 7.31 -19.42 -6.67
C TYR A 90 8.44 -18.58 -7.30
N SER A 91 9.49 -18.31 -6.53
CA SER A 91 10.69 -17.54 -6.89
C SER A 91 10.46 -16.09 -7.32
N GLY A 92 9.41 -15.43 -6.81
CA GLY A 92 9.14 -14.02 -7.11
C GLY A 92 10.19 -13.06 -6.52
N ALA A 93 10.67 -12.11 -7.32
CA ALA A 93 11.58 -11.04 -6.88
C ALA A 93 10.86 -9.68 -6.83
N ALA A 94 10.89 -9.03 -5.67
CA ALA A 94 10.36 -7.68 -5.47
C ALA A 94 11.51 -6.69 -5.24
N THR A 95 11.58 -5.61 -6.02
CA THR A 95 12.59 -4.55 -5.86
C THR A 95 11.93 -3.19 -5.70
N ALA A 96 12.25 -2.48 -4.62
CA ALA A 96 11.82 -1.11 -4.37
C ALA A 96 13.04 -0.18 -4.22
N SER A 97 13.20 0.76 -5.15
CA SER A 97 14.37 1.66 -5.22
C SER A 97 14.09 3.12 -4.89
N GLY A 98 12.85 3.46 -4.52
CA GLY A 98 12.44 4.82 -4.11
C GLY A 98 12.61 5.10 -2.61
N TYR A 99 12.63 6.38 -2.23
CA TYR A 99 12.68 6.83 -0.83
C TYR A 99 11.48 6.30 -0.04
N SER A 100 11.71 5.72 1.15
CA SER A 100 10.67 5.06 1.96
C SER A 100 9.94 3.89 1.25
N GLY A 101 10.56 3.27 0.24
CA GLY A 101 9.96 2.14 -0.48
C GLY A 101 9.90 0.85 0.35
N ALA A 102 8.87 0.03 0.10
CA ALA A 102 8.73 -1.32 0.66
C ALA A 102 8.78 -2.37 -0.46
N ALA A 103 9.67 -3.35 -0.31
CA ALA A 103 9.75 -4.52 -1.19
C ALA A 103 9.31 -5.77 -0.43
N THR A 104 8.28 -6.45 -0.93
CA THR A 104 7.71 -7.65 -0.29
C THR A 104 7.75 -8.83 -1.23
N ALA A 105 8.49 -9.88 -0.86
CA ALA A 105 8.49 -11.16 -1.56
C ALA A 105 7.93 -12.26 -0.65
N SER A 106 6.72 -12.76 -0.97
CA SER A 106 6.00 -13.69 -0.09
C SER A 106 5.91 -15.12 -0.61
N GLY A 107 6.42 -15.40 -1.81
CA GLY A 107 6.43 -16.75 -2.37
C GLY A 107 7.71 -17.53 -2.06
N ASP A 108 7.70 -18.82 -2.38
CA ASP A 108 8.84 -19.73 -2.11
C ASP A 108 10.11 -19.26 -2.79
N TYR A 109 11.22 -19.23 -2.07
CA TYR A 109 12.49 -18.69 -2.56
C TYR A 109 12.40 -17.21 -2.98
N GLY A 110 11.38 -16.48 -2.50
CA GLY A 110 11.14 -15.08 -2.83
C GLY A 110 12.29 -14.18 -2.39
N ALA A 111 12.63 -13.21 -3.23
CA ALA A 111 13.75 -12.30 -3.01
C ALA A 111 13.27 -10.85 -2.93
N ALA A 112 13.45 -10.19 -1.79
CA ALA A 112 13.13 -8.77 -1.61
C ALA A 112 14.38 -7.91 -1.59
N THR A 113 14.47 -6.90 -2.46
CA THR A 113 15.53 -5.89 -2.46
C THR A 113 14.94 -4.51 -2.22
N ALA A 114 15.45 -3.79 -1.22
CA ALA A 114 15.10 -2.38 -1.04
C ALA A 114 16.38 -1.52 -1.02
N SER A 115 16.46 -0.56 -1.95
CA SER A 115 17.67 0.23 -2.19
C SER A 115 17.47 1.74 -2.02
N GLY A 116 16.32 2.16 -1.50
CA GLY A 116 16.06 3.56 -1.15
C GLY A 116 16.32 3.85 0.33
N ASP A 117 16.48 5.12 0.69
CA ASP A 117 16.66 5.54 2.08
C ASP A 117 15.44 5.18 2.93
N LYS A 118 15.69 4.76 4.19
CA LYS A 118 14.67 4.35 5.19
C LYS A 118 13.70 3.29 4.67
N SER A 119 14.19 2.41 3.81
CA SER A 119 13.39 1.37 3.18
C SER A 119 13.25 0.11 4.03
N VAL A 120 12.29 -0.74 3.66
CA VAL A 120 12.09 -2.06 4.29
C VAL A 120 12.06 -3.13 3.20
N ALA A 121 12.84 -4.20 3.37
CA ALA A 121 12.77 -5.40 2.54
C ALA A 121 12.27 -6.57 3.38
N THR A 122 11.21 -7.23 2.94
CA THR A 122 10.63 -8.37 3.65
C THR A 122 10.52 -9.60 2.76
N ALA A 123 11.00 -10.73 3.27
CA ALA A 123 10.89 -12.02 2.60
C ALA A 123 10.31 -13.06 3.57
N THR A 124 9.14 -13.60 3.23
CA THR A 124 8.33 -14.43 4.15
C THR A 124 8.02 -15.85 3.63
N GLY A 125 8.58 -16.20 2.47
CA GLY A 125 8.46 -17.54 1.88
C GLY A 125 9.39 -18.57 2.54
N TYR A 126 9.22 -19.85 2.20
CA TYR A 126 9.93 -20.99 2.82
C TYR A 126 11.46 -20.83 2.91
N ASP A 127 12.07 -20.30 1.85
CA ASP A 127 13.50 -19.94 1.81
C ASP A 127 13.66 -18.48 1.35
N GLY A 128 12.82 -17.61 1.92
CA GLY A 128 12.80 -16.19 1.60
C GLY A 128 14.11 -15.50 2.01
N ARG A 129 14.60 -14.62 1.14
CA ARG A 129 15.80 -13.81 1.40
C ARG A 129 15.56 -12.33 1.12
N ALA A 130 16.15 -11.48 1.95
CA ALA A 130 16.08 -10.03 1.78
C ALA A 130 17.48 -9.43 1.75
N ARG A 131 17.64 -8.34 1.00
CA ARG A 131 18.82 -7.47 1.04
C ARG A 131 18.43 -6.01 0.93
N GLY A 132 19.32 -5.13 1.36
CA GLY A 132 19.17 -3.70 1.14
C GLY A 132 20.47 -2.93 1.35
N ILE A 133 20.34 -1.61 1.29
CA ILE A 133 21.44 -0.68 1.57
C ILE A 133 21.53 -0.37 3.07
N VAL A 134 22.57 0.34 3.50
CA VAL A 134 22.69 0.80 4.89
C VAL A 134 21.45 1.62 5.28
N GLY A 135 20.86 1.33 6.44
CA GLY A 135 19.64 1.96 6.92
C GLY A 135 18.34 1.27 6.49
N THR A 136 18.41 0.26 5.61
CA THR A 136 17.26 -0.60 5.29
C THR A 136 16.95 -1.54 6.46
N ALA A 137 15.68 -1.70 6.82
CA ALA A 137 15.24 -2.75 7.71
C ALA A 137 14.93 -4.03 6.92
N LEU A 138 15.45 -5.17 7.36
CA LEU A 138 15.15 -6.49 6.81
C LEU A 138 14.19 -7.21 7.75
N LEU A 139 13.07 -7.73 7.21
CA LEU A 139 12.14 -8.61 7.92
C LEU A 139 12.21 -10.01 7.29
N LEU A 140 12.60 -10.99 8.08
CA LEU A 140 12.88 -12.35 7.63
C LEU A 140 12.03 -13.33 8.43
N VAL A 141 11.48 -14.34 7.75
CA VAL A 141 10.68 -15.41 8.35
C VAL A 141 11.30 -16.75 7.99
N GLU A 142 11.36 -17.66 8.96
CA GLU A 142 11.79 -19.05 8.79
C GLU A 142 10.56 -19.95 8.89
N ARG A 143 10.46 -20.94 7.99
CA ARG A 143 9.39 -21.94 7.97
C ARG A 143 9.93 -23.36 8.03
N ASP A 144 9.20 -24.27 8.66
CA ASP A 144 9.49 -25.71 8.61
C ASP A 144 8.90 -26.37 7.35
N ALA A 145 9.22 -27.66 7.14
CA ALA A 145 8.81 -28.45 5.97
C ALA A 145 7.28 -28.53 5.79
N GLU A 146 6.53 -28.40 6.89
CA GLU A 146 5.07 -28.37 6.93
C GLU A 146 4.50 -26.95 6.75
N TRP A 147 5.36 -25.97 6.41
CA TRP A 147 5.05 -24.56 6.18
C TRP A 147 4.66 -23.74 7.41
N ASN A 148 4.82 -24.28 8.61
CA ASN A 148 4.59 -23.52 9.83
C ASN A 148 5.70 -22.48 9.99
N ILE A 149 5.33 -21.31 10.51
CA ILE A 149 6.31 -20.28 10.86
C ILE A 149 7.02 -20.73 12.15
N VAL A 150 8.33 -20.95 12.06
CA VAL A 150 9.17 -21.38 13.20
C VAL A 150 10.06 -20.25 13.73
N GLY A 151 10.20 -19.16 12.98
CA GLY A 151 10.95 -17.99 13.43
C GLY A 151 10.61 -16.73 12.63
N ALA A 152 10.79 -15.58 13.26
CA ALA A 152 10.77 -14.28 12.59
C ALA A 152 11.81 -13.34 13.23
N ALA A 153 12.48 -12.54 12.40
CA ALA A 153 13.48 -11.59 12.86
C ALA A 153 13.42 -10.30 12.04
N GLY A 154 13.61 -9.17 12.74
CA GLY A 154 13.83 -7.86 12.14
C GLY A 154 15.24 -7.38 12.44
N VAL A 155 16.00 -6.99 11.42
CA VAL A 155 17.36 -6.44 11.57
C VAL A 155 17.56 -5.18 10.74
N LEU A 156 18.43 -4.29 11.22
CA LEU A 156 18.84 -3.11 10.46
C LEU A 156 20.15 -3.41 9.72
N VAL A 157 20.22 -3.04 8.45
CA VAL A 157 21.48 -3.05 7.69
C VAL A 157 22.36 -1.92 8.21
N ASP A 158 23.36 -2.25 9.01
CA ASP A 158 24.25 -1.31 9.67
C ASP A 158 25.60 -1.10 8.94
N GLY A 159 25.85 -1.89 7.89
CA GLY A 159 27.11 -1.89 7.14
C GLY A 159 28.27 -2.58 7.86
N LYS A 160 28.04 -3.12 9.07
CA LYS A 160 29.06 -3.77 9.91
C LYS A 160 28.70 -5.25 10.12
N LYS A 161 27.72 -5.51 10.98
CA LYS A 161 27.23 -6.87 11.26
C LYS A 161 26.33 -7.37 10.14
N ILE A 162 25.46 -6.50 9.66
CA ILE A 162 24.59 -6.72 8.52
C ILE A 162 25.09 -5.81 7.39
N LYS A 163 25.79 -6.40 6.44
CA LYS A 163 26.43 -5.71 5.32
C LYS A 163 25.39 -5.28 4.28
N ALA A 164 25.61 -4.12 3.67
CA ALA A 164 24.83 -3.69 2.53
C ALA A 164 24.98 -4.67 1.35
N ASP A 165 23.97 -4.68 0.48
CA ASP A 165 23.93 -5.43 -0.78
C ASP A 165 24.15 -6.95 -0.65
N THR A 166 24.01 -7.47 0.58
CA THR A 166 24.23 -8.87 0.92
C THR A 166 22.90 -9.54 1.22
N TRP A 167 22.68 -10.75 0.70
CA TRP A 167 21.47 -11.51 0.95
C TRP A 167 21.49 -12.14 2.35
N TYR A 168 20.38 -11.98 3.06
CA TYR A 168 20.17 -12.56 4.37
C TYR A 168 18.89 -13.38 4.42
N ARG A 169 18.92 -14.44 5.22
CA ARG A 169 17.76 -15.28 5.56
C ARG A 169 17.78 -15.64 7.05
N LEU A 170 16.65 -16.09 7.57
CA LEU A 170 16.56 -16.60 8.93
C LEU A 170 16.74 -18.13 8.89
N HIS A 171 17.70 -18.64 9.67
CA HIS A 171 17.94 -20.08 9.78
C HIS A 171 18.33 -20.44 11.22
N GLY A 172 17.63 -21.41 11.81
CA GLY A 172 17.78 -21.78 13.22
C GLY A 172 17.57 -20.59 14.16
N GLY A 173 16.65 -19.68 13.80
CA GLY A 173 16.37 -18.45 14.56
C GLY A 173 17.48 -17.40 14.51
N LYS A 174 18.50 -17.56 13.66
CA LYS A 174 19.59 -16.59 13.48
C LYS A 174 19.59 -16.02 12.08
N VAL A 175 19.86 -14.72 11.96
CA VAL A 175 20.05 -14.10 10.65
C VAL A 175 21.42 -14.51 10.12
N VAL A 176 21.41 -15.20 8.98
CA VAL A 176 22.61 -15.72 8.30
C VAL A 176 22.67 -15.20 6.87
N THR A 177 23.89 -15.12 6.33
CA THR A 177 24.07 -14.86 4.90
C THR A 177 23.52 -16.01 4.08
N ALA A 178 22.73 -15.70 3.05
CA ALA A 178 22.05 -16.65 2.17
C ALA A 178 22.81 -16.86 0.85
#